data_AF-A0A2W0A2U1-F1
#
_entry.id   AF-A0A2W0A2U1-F1
#
_cell.length_a   1.000
_cell.length_b   1.000
_cell.length_c   1.000
_cell.angle_alpha   90.00
_cell.angle_beta   90.00
_cell.angle_gamma   90.00
#
_symmetry.space_group_name_H-M   'P 1'
#
loop_
_entity.id
_entity.type
_entity.pdbx_description
1 polymer ?
#
loop_
_entity_poly.entity_id
_entity_poly.type
_entity_poly.pdbx_seq_one_letter_code
_entity_poly.pdbx_strand_id
1 'polypeptide(L)'
;LPAERACLLIAERWRAILPSAQQGFSPEFLAQLEETAASEYLGELAYRGGGLTTLRDLSLGTAPTTSAAARSAQVKELLIGENIRHASLLNLQTRENNFGVVLFPHSAPKPGSSSQTRLLLGVGLQIGMTLENYVVMHDAHRRTKEYELLTQIGQAISSRLDKDEVLRTVHKELGQLFDTSNFYVAFQQGEYIHFELEVTEGKIQPKRSRKLSNGITEHIIRTGAPL
;
A
#
# COMPACT_ATOMS: atom_id res chain seq x y z
N LEU A 1 22.64 7.22 27.78
CA LEU A 1 22.21 6.85 26.41
C LEU A 1 23.44 6.30 25.70
N PRO A 2 23.34 5.11 25.10
CA PRO A 2 23.56 5.08 23.66
C PRO A 2 22.47 4.21 23.03
N ALA A 3 21.46 4.87 22.46
CA ALA A 3 20.43 4.27 21.63
C ALA A 3 20.50 4.98 20.26
N GLU A 4 21.61 4.79 19.55
CA GLU A 4 21.81 5.39 18.22
C GLU A 4 21.26 4.50 17.09
N ARG A 5 20.79 3.29 17.44
CA ARG A 5 20.25 2.34 16.47
C ARG A 5 18.81 1.98 16.79
N ALA A 6 17.94 2.05 15.79
CA ALA A 6 16.54 1.63 15.88
C ALA A 6 16.01 1.28 14.48
N CYS A 7 15.05 0.38 14.40
CA CYS A 7 14.41 0.01 13.13
C CYS A 7 12.90 -0.05 13.32
N LEU A 8 12.16 0.75 12.56
CA LEU A 8 10.72 0.66 12.41
C LEU A 8 10.44 -0.22 11.19
N LEU A 9 9.85 -1.38 11.40
CA LEU A 9 9.44 -2.29 10.34
C LEU A 9 7.92 -2.26 10.21
N ILE A 10 7.44 -1.75 9.08
CA ILE A 10 6.02 -1.71 8.76
C ILE A 10 5.57 -3.09 8.26
N ALA A 11 4.44 -3.56 8.78
CA ALA A 11 3.84 -4.83 8.35
C ALA A 11 3.48 -4.77 6.86
N GLU A 12 3.65 -5.89 6.15
CA GLU A 12 3.53 -5.96 4.68
C GLU A 12 2.25 -5.30 4.16
N ARG A 13 1.11 -5.56 4.84
CA ARG A 13 -0.21 -5.02 4.50
C ARG A 13 -0.29 -3.49 4.40
N TRP A 14 0.62 -2.76 5.05
CA TRP A 14 0.62 -1.29 5.10
C TRP A 14 1.75 -0.63 4.31
N ARG A 15 2.70 -1.41 3.77
CA ARG A 15 3.90 -0.87 3.12
C ARG A 15 3.61 -0.04 1.86
N ALA A 16 2.43 -0.21 1.26
CA ALA A 16 1.98 0.61 0.13
C ALA A 16 1.72 2.09 0.52
N ILE A 17 1.50 2.37 1.82
CA ILE A 17 1.12 3.70 2.33
C ILE A 17 2.14 4.21 3.35
N LEU A 18 2.70 3.32 4.17
CA LEU A 18 3.60 3.65 5.27
C LEU A 18 5.00 3.08 5.00
N PRO A 19 6.05 3.91 5.02
CA PRO A 19 7.41 3.43 4.85
C PRO A 19 7.97 2.85 6.15
N SER A 20 8.76 1.78 6.04
CA SER A 20 9.68 1.39 7.11
C SER A 20 10.81 2.42 7.21
N ALA A 21 11.43 2.50 8.39
CA ALA A 21 12.50 3.44 8.63
C ALA A 21 13.56 2.82 9.53
N GLN A 22 14.80 3.29 9.39
CA GLN A 22 15.90 2.87 10.22
C GLN A 22 16.71 4.08 10.66
N GLN A 23 17.33 3.97 11.83
CA GLN A 23 18.33 4.90 12.32
C GLN A 23 19.55 4.10 12.76
N GLY A 24 20.74 4.51 12.31
CA GLY A 24 22.01 3.89 12.69
C GLY A 24 22.26 2.49 12.12
N PHE A 25 21.45 2.07 11.14
CA PHE A 25 21.66 0.89 10.32
C PHE A 25 21.92 1.28 8.86
N SER A 26 22.34 0.31 8.04
CA SER A 26 22.42 0.51 6.60
C SER A 26 21.02 0.41 5.96
N PRO A 27 20.74 1.11 4.86
CA PRO A 27 19.52 0.90 4.08
C PRO A 27 19.38 -0.54 3.56
N GLU A 28 20.50 -1.19 3.23
CA GLU A 28 20.54 -2.58 2.77
C GLU A 28 20.01 -3.55 3.85
N PHE A 29 20.36 -3.31 5.11
CA PHE A 29 19.85 -4.11 6.22
C PHE A 29 18.33 -3.96 6.39
N LEU A 30 17.80 -2.74 6.24
CA LEU A 30 16.36 -2.51 6.29
C LEU A 30 15.64 -3.27 5.15
N ALA A 31 16.18 -3.21 3.93
CA ALA A 31 15.63 -3.95 2.80
C ALA A 31 15.63 -5.47 3.03
N GLN A 32 16.72 -6.03 3.56
CA GLN A 32 16.80 -7.46 3.90
C GLN A 32 15.76 -7.87 4.97
N LEU A 33 15.50 -7.02 5.96
CA LEU A 33 14.45 -7.27 6.95
C LEU A 33 13.05 -7.24 6.32
N GLU A 34 12.83 -6.36 5.35
CA GLU A 34 11.55 -6.29 4.62
C GLU A 34 11.33 -7.51 3.72
N GLU A 35 12.36 -7.98 3.02
CA GLU A 35 12.31 -9.17 2.15
C GLU A 35 12.07 -10.47 2.93
N THR A 36 12.60 -10.56 4.16
CA THR A 36 12.47 -11.75 5.01
C THR A 36 11.16 -11.81 5.81
N ALA A 37 10.24 -10.85 5.60
CA ALA A 37 9.02 -10.68 6.40
C ALA A 37 9.33 -10.63 7.91
N ALA A 38 10.39 -9.90 8.27
CA ALA A 38 10.83 -9.77 9.65
C ALA A 38 9.79 -9.05 10.53
N SER A 39 9.01 -8.13 9.96
CA SER A 39 7.91 -7.43 10.65
C SER A 39 6.88 -8.38 11.24
N GLU A 40 6.50 -9.41 10.51
CA GLU A 40 5.47 -10.38 10.89
C GLU A 40 5.99 -11.27 12.02
N TYR A 41 7.21 -11.79 11.85
CA TYR A 41 7.85 -12.63 12.86
C TYR A 41 8.10 -11.87 14.17
N LEU A 42 8.76 -10.71 14.10
CA LEU A 42 9.10 -9.90 15.26
C LEU A 42 7.84 -9.31 15.91
N GLY A 43 6.85 -8.92 15.12
CA GLY A 43 5.56 -8.44 15.61
C GLY A 43 4.77 -9.51 16.36
N GLU A 44 4.82 -10.77 15.91
CA GLU A 44 4.21 -11.89 16.63
C GLU A 44 4.89 -12.15 17.98
N LEU A 45 6.22 -12.07 18.05
CA LEU A 45 6.95 -12.20 19.31
C LEU A 45 6.60 -11.10 20.30
N ALA A 46 6.51 -9.85 19.83
CA ALA A 46 6.08 -8.72 20.66
C ALA A 46 4.63 -8.85 21.10
N TYR A 47 3.73 -9.32 20.23
CA TYR A 47 2.33 -9.56 20.55
C TYR A 47 2.19 -10.58 21.69
N ARG A 48 2.88 -11.72 21.60
CA ARG A 48 2.92 -12.75 22.65
C ARG A 48 3.46 -12.23 23.98
N GLY A 49 4.33 -11.22 23.93
CA GLY A 49 4.86 -10.52 25.11
C GLY A 49 3.98 -9.39 25.65
N GLY A 50 2.74 -9.22 25.15
CA GLY A 50 1.85 -8.13 25.58
C GLY A 50 2.12 -6.78 24.92
N GLY A 51 2.73 -6.79 23.72
CA GLY A 51 3.02 -5.60 22.91
C GLY A 51 4.43 -5.03 23.09
N LEU A 52 5.17 -5.45 24.12
CA LEU A 52 6.58 -5.13 24.30
C LEU A 52 7.31 -6.36 24.84
N THR A 53 8.27 -6.88 24.07
CA THR A 53 9.11 -7.99 24.51
C THR A 53 10.59 -7.66 24.36
N THR A 54 11.45 -8.38 25.09
CA THR A 54 12.90 -8.25 24.93
C THR A 54 13.46 -9.57 24.46
N LEU A 55 14.03 -9.56 23.25
CA LEU A 55 14.86 -10.64 22.74
C LEU A 55 16.14 -10.72 23.57
N ARG A 56 16.39 -11.91 24.13
CA ARG A 56 17.59 -12.22 24.89
C ARG A 56 18.29 -13.37 24.20
N ASP A 57 19.60 -13.20 24.00
CA ASP A 57 20.51 -14.27 23.58
C ASP A 57 19.96 -15.00 22.34
N LEU A 58 20.13 -14.36 21.19
CA LEU A 58 19.81 -14.91 19.87
C LEU A 58 20.81 -16.04 19.52
N SER A 59 20.90 -17.07 20.35
CA SER A 59 21.70 -18.26 20.10
C SER A 59 20.94 -19.21 19.17
N LEU A 60 21.66 -19.71 18.15
CA LEU A 60 21.15 -20.60 17.10
C LEU A 60 20.70 -21.94 17.71
N GLY A 61 19.39 -22.10 17.89
CA GLY A 61 18.77 -23.38 18.22
C GLY A 61 18.28 -24.08 16.95
N THR A 62 18.87 -25.26 16.67
CA THR A 62 18.51 -26.36 15.75
C THR A 62 17.78 -26.08 14.43
N ALA A 63 18.20 -26.81 13.39
CA ALA A 63 17.69 -26.74 12.02
C ALA A 63 16.15 -26.67 11.93
N PRO A 64 15.59 -25.75 11.13
CA PRO A 64 14.15 -25.55 11.04
C PRO A 64 13.46 -26.72 10.34
N THR A 65 12.39 -27.25 10.95
CA THR A 65 11.54 -28.32 10.38
C THR A 65 10.25 -27.80 9.73
N THR A 66 9.97 -26.50 9.85
CA THR A 66 8.75 -25.85 9.33
C THR A 66 9.10 -24.52 8.64
N SER A 67 8.20 -24.02 7.78
CA SER A 67 8.36 -22.72 7.09
C SER A 67 8.48 -21.55 8.08
N ALA A 68 7.73 -21.59 9.19
CA ALA A 68 7.84 -20.60 10.27
C ALA A 68 9.21 -20.64 10.96
N ALA A 69 9.77 -21.84 11.15
CA ALA A 69 11.10 -22.00 11.71
C ALA A 69 12.20 -21.50 10.75
N ALA A 70 12.04 -21.69 9.43
CA ALA A 70 12.97 -21.19 8.42
C ALA A 70 13.01 -19.66 8.40
N ARG A 71 11.83 -19.00 8.44
CA ARG A 71 11.73 -17.53 8.52
C ARG A 71 12.35 -16.99 9.80
N SER A 72 12.07 -17.62 10.95
CA SER A 72 12.70 -17.33 12.23
C SER A 72 14.23 -17.41 12.16
N ALA A 73 14.78 -18.44 11.51
CA ALA A 73 16.23 -18.61 11.34
C ALA A 73 16.85 -17.49 10.49
N GLN A 74 16.24 -17.14 9.36
CA GLN A 74 16.72 -16.07 8.47
C GLN A 74 16.74 -14.71 9.18
N VAL A 75 15.65 -14.33 9.86
CA VAL A 75 15.60 -13.05 10.60
C VAL A 75 16.66 -13.03 11.71
N LYS A 76 16.85 -14.14 12.42
CA LYS A 76 17.91 -14.25 13.45
C LYS A 76 19.31 -14.07 12.86
N GLU A 77 19.59 -14.71 11.73
CA GLU A 77 20.89 -14.60 11.05
C GLU A 77 21.19 -13.16 10.64
N LEU A 78 20.21 -12.44 10.09
CA LEU A 78 20.32 -11.01 9.77
C LEU A 78 20.62 -10.16 11.02
N LEU A 79 19.88 -10.39 12.11
CA LEU A 79 20.12 -9.66 13.37
C LEU A 79 21.52 -9.93 13.94
N ILE A 80 21.99 -11.18 13.88
CA ILE A 80 23.33 -11.58 14.33
C ILE A 80 24.41 -10.93 13.45
N GLY A 81 24.20 -10.85 12.14
CA GLY A 81 25.10 -10.19 11.18
C GLY A 81 25.36 -8.73 11.55
N GLU A 82 24.34 -8.01 12.04
CA GLU A 82 24.44 -6.62 12.52
C GLU A 82 24.89 -6.48 13.99
N ASN A 83 25.40 -7.57 14.58
CA ASN A 83 25.83 -7.69 15.97
C ASN A 83 24.72 -7.29 16.98
N ILE A 84 23.46 -7.63 16.65
CA ILE A 84 22.30 -7.43 17.52
C ILE A 84 22.09 -8.71 18.33
N ARG A 85 22.50 -8.70 19.59
CA ARG A 85 22.34 -9.85 20.51
C ARG A 85 21.17 -9.71 21.47
N HIS A 86 20.80 -8.47 21.77
CA HIS A 86 19.66 -8.11 22.61
C HIS A 86 18.90 -6.98 21.94
N ALA A 87 17.58 -7.09 21.89
CA ALA A 87 16.73 -6.04 21.36
C ALA A 87 15.37 -6.02 22.07
N SER A 88 14.81 -4.83 22.26
CA SER A 88 13.40 -4.68 22.61
C SER A 88 12.56 -4.54 21.35
N LEU A 89 11.44 -5.24 21.31
CA LEU A 89 10.46 -5.18 20.23
C LEU A 89 9.20 -4.52 20.77
N LEU A 90 8.78 -3.43 20.15
CA LEU A 90 7.57 -2.68 20.50
C LEU A 90 6.57 -2.76 19.36
N ASN A 91 5.39 -3.34 19.59
CA ASN A 91 4.33 -3.33 18.60
C ASN A 91 3.70 -1.94 18.47
N LEU A 92 3.42 -1.58 17.22
CA LEU A 92 2.66 -0.39 16.85
C LEU A 92 1.24 -0.81 16.52
N GLN A 93 0.46 -1.13 17.54
CA GLN A 93 -0.90 -1.65 17.38
C GLN A 93 -1.95 -0.74 18.02
N THR A 94 -3.08 -0.63 17.35
CA THR A 94 -4.33 -0.10 17.88
C THR A 94 -5.23 -1.27 18.28
N ARG A 95 -6.50 -1.00 18.59
CA ARG A 95 -7.48 -2.07 18.86
C ARG A 95 -7.79 -2.90 17.60
N GLU A 96 -7.80 -2.24 16.45
CA GLU A 96 -8.23 -2.85 15.18
C GLU A 96 -7.03 -3.33 14.34
N ASN A 97 -5.86 -2.69 14.51
CA ASN A 97 -4.78 -2.81 13.56
C ASN A 97 -3.41 -3.00 14.21
N ASN A 98 -2.60 -3.90 13.65
CA ASN A 98 -1.16 -3.91 13.85
C ASN A 98 -0.47 -3.23 12.66
N PHE A 99 0.28 -2.17 12.89
CA PHE A 99 1.00 -1.41 11.85
C PHE A 99 2.43 -1.91 11.66
N GLY A 100 3.00 -2.61 12.63
CA GLY A 100 4.37 -3.09 12.56
C GLY A 100 5.04 -3.13 13.92
N VAL A 101 6.36 -3.17 13.90
CA VAL A 101 7.19 -3.33 15.10
C VAL A 101 8.38 -2.38 15.07
N VAL A 102 8.73 -1.83 16.22
CA VAL A 102 9.98 -1.10 16.42
C VAL A 102 10.97 -1.98 17.16
N LEU A 103 12.14 -2.17 16.56
CA LEU A 103 13.28 -2.87 17.11
C LEU A 103 14.27 -1.86 17.70
N PHE A 104 14.58 -2.01 18.98
CA PHE A 104 15.58 -1.25 19.72
C PHE A 104 16.70 -2.18 20.20
N PRO A 105 17.85 -2.24 19.51
CA PRO A 105 19.03 -2.98 19.97
C PRO A 105 19.60 -2.40 21.27
N HIS A 106 20.06 -3.27 22.18
CA HIS A 106 20.73 -2.87 23.43
C HIS A 106 22.02 -3.67 23.63
N SER A 107 23.05 -3.04 24.21
CA SER A 107 24.36 -3.70 24.45
C SER A 107 24.32 -4.75 25.58
N ALA A 108 23.31 -4.72 26.45
CA ALA A 108 23.15 -5.67 27.55
C ALA A 108 21.67 -6.01 27.76
N PRO A 109 21.33 -7.23 28.22
CA PRO A 109 19.97 -7.60 28.57
C PRO A 109 19.55 -6.84 29.83
N LYS A 110 18.94 -5.67 29.65
CA LYS A 110 18.42 -4.89 30.77
C LYS A 110 16.93 -5.20 30.96
N PRO A 111 16.50 -5.73 32.12
CA PRO A 111 15.09 -5.73 32.46
C PRO A 111 14.62 -4.27 32.47
N GLY A 112 13.69 -3.91 31.59
CA GLY A 112 13.07 -2.60 31.63
C GLY A 112 12.39 -2.40 32.99
N SER A 113 12.59 -1.23 33.59
CA SER A 113 11.79 -0.85 34.76
C SER A 113 10.31 -0.88 34.38
N SER A 114 9.42 -1.28 35.29
CA SER A 114 7.97 -1.33 35.01
C SER A 114 7.44 0.02 34.49
N SER A 115 8.01 1.13 34.95
CA SER A 115 7.67 2.48 34.47
C SER A 115 8.16 2.76 33.06
N GLN A 116 9.34 2.28 32.69
CA GLN A 116 9.88 2.41 31.33
C GLN A 116 9.10 1.56 30.34
N THR A 117 8.72 0.34 30.72
CA THR A 117 7.87 -0.55 29.92
C THR A 117 6.51 0.10 29.66
N ARG A 118 5.85 0.65 30.69
CA ARG A 118 4.58 1.37 30.55
C ARG A 118 4.71 2.59 29.64
N LEU A 119 5.79 3.35 29.78
CA LEU A 119 6.07 4.50 28.91
C LEU A 119 6.21 4.07 27.44
N LEU A 120 7.04 3.05 27.17
CA LEU A 120 7.25 2.55 25.81
C LEU A 120 5.97 1.99 25.19
N LEU A 121 5.17 1.24 25.95
CA LEU A 121 3.86 0.79 25.50
C LEU A 121 2.92 1.96 25.19
N GLY A 122 2.90 3.00 26.03
CA GLY A 122 2.13 4.22 25.78
C GLY A 122 2.58 4.95 24.52
N VAL A 123 3.89 5.04 24.28
CA VAL A 123 4.45 5.61 23.05
C VAL A 123 4.09 4.75 21.83
N GLY A 124 4.20 3.42 21.93
CA GLY A 124 3.81 2.50 20.86
C GLY A 124 2.34 2.63 20.48
N LEU A 125 1.45 2.78 21.47
CA LEU A 125 0.03 3.05 21.26
C LEU A 125 -0.19 4.40 20.57
N GLN A 126 0.49 5.47 21.02
CA GLN A 126 0.37 6.80 20.42
C GLN A 126 0.85 6.83 18.96
N ILE A 127 1.94 6.13 18.66
CA ILE A 127 2.44 5.96 17.29
C ILE A 127 1.43 5.16 16.48
N GLY A 128 0.92 4.04 17.00
CA GLY A 128 -0.12 3.23 16.33
C GLY A 128 -1.36 4.05 15.95
N MET A 129 -1.88 4.87 16.87
CA MET A 129 -3.02 5.76 16.59
C MET A 129 -2.68 6.84 15.56
N THR A 130 -1.45 7.36 15.58
CA THR A 130 -0.99 8.36 14.62
C THR A 130 -0.88 7.77 13.22
N LEU A 131 -0.36 6.54 13.09
CA LEU A 131 -0.30 5.82 11.83
C LEU A 131 -1.71 5.49 11.31
N GLU A 132 -2.63 5.09 12.19
CA GLU A 132 -4.03 4.86 11.84
C GLU A 132 -4.69 6.12 11.28
N ASN A 133 -4.56 7.25 11.99
CA ASN A 133 -5.08 8.54 11.54
C ASN A 133 -4.45 8.97 10.20
N TYR A 134 -3.14 8.74 10.01
CA TYR A 134 -2.46 9.03 8.76
C TYR A 134 -3.03 8.22 7.60
N VAL A 135 -3.24 6.91 7.77
CA VAL A 135 -3.80 6.04 6.72
C VAL A 135 -5.21 6.50 6.33
N VAL A 136 -6.06 6.79 7.32
CA VAL A 136 -7.42 7.30 7.08
C VAL A 136 -7.39 8.63 6.32
N MET A 137 -6.53 9.56 6.75
CA MET A 137 -6.37 10.86 6.09
C MET A 137 -5.81 10.72 4.67
N HIS A 138 -4.84 9.83 4.46
CA HIS A 138 -4.25 9.57 3.15
C HIS A 138 -5.29 9.05 2.16
N ASP A 139 -6.13 8.10 2.59
CA ASP A 139 -7.21 7.56 1.76
C ASP A 139 -8.28 8.61 1.45
N ALA A 140 -8.65 9.44 2.42
CA ALA A 140 -9.56 10.56 2.21
C ALA A 140 -8.99 11.56 1.18
N HIS A 141 -7.72 11.94 1.31
CA HIS A 141 -7.04 12.84 0.39
C HIS A 141 -6.95 12.26 -1.02
N ARG A 142 -6.67 10.96 -1.14
CA ARG A 142 -6.66 10.27 -2.44
C ARG A 142 -8.01 10.35 -3.12
N ARG A 143 -9.10 10.05 -2.40
CA ARG A 143 -10.47 10.15 -2.93
C ARG A 143 -10.86 11.58 -3.31
N THR A 144 -10.47 12.57 -2.50
CA THR A 144 -10.72 13.98 -2.84
C THR A 144 -10.02 14.35 -4.14
N LYS A 145 -8.75 13.98 -4.32
CA LYS A 145 -8.04 14.20 -5.60
C LYS A 145 -8.72 13.49 -6.77
N GLU A 146 -9.16 12.25 -6.59
CA GLU A 146 -9.92 11.51 -7.61
C GLU A 146 -11.20 12.28 -8.00
N TYR A 147 -11.97 12.81 -7.03
CA TYR A 147 -13.17 13.60 -7.30
C TYR A 147 -12.89 14.95 -7.95
N GLU A 148 -11.83 15.66 -7.52
CA GLU A 148 -11.41 16.92 -8.12
C GLU A 148 -11.04 16.72 -9.59
N LEU A 149 -10.28 15.67 -9.90
CA LEU A 149 -9.95 15.31 -11.28
C LEU A 149 -11.20 14.99 -12.08
N LEU A 150 -12.10 14.14 -11.56
CA LEU A 150 -13.38 13.84 -12.23
C LEU A 150 -14.21 15.12 -12.49
N THR A 151 -14.22 16.04 -11.54
CA THR A 151 -14.94 17.31 -11.67
C THR A 151 -14.30 18.21 -12.72
N GLN A 152 -12.97 18.32 -12.73
CA GLN A 152 -12.22 19.08 -13.74
C GLN A 152 -12.45 18.50 -15.14
N ILE A 153 -12.41 17.17 -15.28
CA ILE A 153 -12.74 16.48 -16.52
C ILE A 153 -14.18 16.82 -16.95
N GLY A 154 -15.15 16.70 -16.05
CA GLY A 154 -16.55 17.03 -16.31
C GLY A 154 -16.76 18.49 -16.74
N GLN A 155 -16.06 19.44 -16.12
CA GLN A 155 -16.08 20.86 -16.49
C GLN A 155 -15.44 21.10 -17.85
N ALA A 156 -14.27 20.51 -18.12
CA ALA A 156 -13.59 20.63 -19.41
C ALA A 156 -14.44 20.08 -20.57
N ILE A 157 -15.15 18.98 -20.33
CA ILE A 157 -16.15 18.42 -21.25
C ILE A 157 -17.31 19.39 -21.44
N SER A 158 -17.89 19.91 -20.35
CA SER A 158 -19.10 20.76 -20.41
C SER A 158 -18.84 22.15 -20.99
N SER A 159 -17.60 22.66 -20.90
CA SER A 159 -17.21 23.99 -21.39
C SER A 159 -16.99 24.08 -22.91
N ARG A 160 -16.90 22.94 -23.59
CA ARG A 160 -16.66 22.91 -25.04
C ARG A 160 -18.00 22.81 -25.79
N LEU A 161 -18.20 23.74 -26.71
CA LEU A 161 -19.36 23.79 -27.61
C LEU A 161 -19.21 22.86 -28.82
N ASP A 162 -18.00 22.37 -29.11
CA ASP A 162 -17.72 21.42 -30.17
C ASP A 162 -17.65 19.98 -29.62
N LYS A 163 -18.60 19.16 -30.06
CA LYS A 163 -18.72 17.75 -29.66
C LYS A 163 -17.45 16.94 -29.94
N ASP A 164 -16.73 17.23 -31.02
CA ASP A 164 -15.53 16.48 -31.37
C ASP A 164 -14.36 16.82 -30.44
N GLU A 165 -14.26 18.08 -30.03
CA GLU A 165 -13.26 18.54 -29.07
C GLU A 165 -13.53 17.99 -27.67
N VAL A 166 -14.81 17.89 -27.29
CA VAL A 166 -15.25 17.23 -26.06
C VAL A 166 -14.76 15.79 -26.03
N LEU A 167 -15.12 14.99 -27.05
CA LEU A 167 -14.81 13.55 -27.08
C LEU A 167 -13.31 13.29 -27.12
N ARG A 168 -12.53 14.10 -27.84
CA ARG A 168 -11.06 14.03 -27.83
C ARG A 168 -10.48 14.32 -26.46
N THR A 169 -11.09 15.25 -25.72
CA THR A 169 -10.64 15.54 -24.36
C THR A 169 -10.99 14.43 -23.39
N VAL A 170 -12.20 13.86 -23.49
CA VAL A 170 -12.56 12.65 -22.72
C VAL A 170 -11.51 11.56 -22.93
N HIS A 171 -11.16 11.26 -24.18
CA HIS A 171 -10.16 10.23 -24.51
C HIS A 171 -8.79 10.55 -23.91
N LYS A 172 -8.32 11.80 -24.03
CA LYS A 172 -7.04 12.25 -23.47
C LYS A 172 -7.00 12.15 -21.95
N GLU A 173 -8.03 12.63 -21.26
CA GLU A 173 -8.07 12.65 -19.80
C GLU A 173 -8.21 11.23 -19.24
N LEU A 174 -9.05 10.38 -19.84
CA LEU A 174 -9.14 8.96 -19.48
C LEU A 174 -7.83 8.21 -19.75
N GLY A 175 -7.09 8.59 -20.80
CA GLY A 175 -5.77 8.02 -21.12
C GLY A 175 -4.70 8.26 -20.06
N GLN A 176 -4.92 9.17 -19.10
CA GLN A 176 -4.02 9.34 -17.95
C GLN A 176 -4.20 8.24 -16.89
N LEU A 177 -5.33 7.55 -16.90
CA LEU A 177 -5.73 6.58 -15.88
C LEU A 177 -5.88 5.15 -16.44
N PHE A 178 -6.27 5.03 -17.71
CA PHE A 178 -6.58 3.76 -18.36
C PHE A 178 -5.85 3.62 -19.70
N ASP A 179 -5.61 2.39 -20.14
CA ASP A 179 -5.17 2.13 -21.52
C ASP A 179 -6.33 2.39 -22.49
N THR A 180 -6.23 3.48 -23.24
CA THR A 180 -7.23 3.91 -24.23
C THR A 180 -6.77 3.67 -25.66
N SER A 181 -5.84 2.73 -25.88
CA SER A 181 -5.36 2.32 -27.21
C SER A 181 -6.48 1.72 -28.08
N ASN A 182 -7.48 1.10 -27.44
CA ASN A 182 -8.73 0.68 -28.07
C ASN A 182 -9.90 1.28 -27.30
N PHE A 183 -10.48 2.34 -27.84
CA PHE A 183 -11.48 3.16 -27.16
C PHE A 183 -12.49 3.70 -28.16
N TYR A 184 -13.77 3.74 -27.80
CA TYR A 184 -14.75 4.43 -28.63
C TYR A 184 -15.85 5.08 -27.80
N VAL A 185 -16.44 6.14 -28.36
CA VAL A 185 -17.69 6.74 -27.91
C VAL A 185 -18.66 6.69 -29.08
N ALA A 186 -19.81 6.08 -28.84
CA ALA A 186 -20.82 5.89 -29.86
C ALA A 186 -22.22 6.22 -29.35
N PHE A 187 -23.07 6.74 -30.24
CA PHE A 187 -24.45 7.09 -29.95
C PHE A 187 -25.40 6.24 -30.78
N GLN A 188 -26.48 5.78 -30.18
CA GLN A 188 -27.56 5.13 -30.92
C GLN A 188 -28.54 6.19 -31.44
N GLN A 189 -28.86 6.13 -32.74
CA GLN A 189 -29.95 6.88 -33.36
C GLN A 189 -30.82 5.91 -34.18
N GLY A 190 -32.01 5.60 -33.66
CA GLY A 190 -32.88 4.58 -34.22
C GLY A 190 -32.18 3.21 -34.28
N GLU A 191 -32.09 2.65 -35.49
CA GLU A 191 -31.49 1.33 -35.79
C GLU A 191 -29.98 1.38 -36.07
N TYR A 192 -29.33 2.53 -35.85
CA TYR A 192 -27.90 2.72 -36.14
C TYR A 192 -27.12 3.17 -34.90
N ILE A 193 -25.87 2.71 -34.83
CA ILE A 193 -24.85 3.17 -33.90
C ILE A 193 -23.86 4.03 -34.69
N HIS A 194 -23.70 5.28 -34.25
CA HIS A 194 -22.77 6.26 -34.80
C HIS A 194 -21.54 6.35 -33.90
N PHE A 195 -20.39 5.98 -34.42
CA PHE A 195 -19.10 6.06 -33.72
C PHE A 195 -18.55 7.47 -33.92
N GLU A 196 -18.75 8.33 -32.93
CA GLU A 196 -18.30 9.74 -32.98
C GLU A 196 -16.82 9.88 -32.64
N LEU A 197 -16.28 8.96 -31.84
CA LEU A 197 -14.85 8.78 -31.63
C LEU A 197 -14.55 7.28 -31.59
N GLU A 198 -13.57 6.83 -32.36
CA GLU A 198 -13.08 5.45 -32.32
C GLU A 198 -11.56 5.49 -32.45
N VAL A 199 -10.88 4.76 -31.58
CA VAL A 199 -9.43 4.64 -31.48
C VAL A 199 -9.12 3.16 -31.50
N THR A 200 -8.21 2.77 -32.38
CA THR A 200 -7.75 1.38 -32.52
C THR A 200 -6.23 1.41 -32.66
N GLU A 201 -5.53 0.64 -31.84
CA GLU A 201 -4.07 0.65 -31.76
C GLU A 201 -3.50 2.07 -31.60
N GLY A 202 -4.15 2.90 -30.77
CA GLY A 202 -3.77 4.29 -30.50
C GLY A 202 -4.04 5.26 -31.65
N LYS A 203 -4.59 4.82 -32.78
CA LYS A 203 -4.91 5.67 -33.93
C LYS A 203 -6.40 5.97 -33.99
N ILE A 204 -6.72 7.26 -34.12
CA ILE A 204 -8.09 7.73 -34.33
C ILE A 204 -8.57 7.26 -35.71
N GLN A 205 -9.71 6.57 -35.71
CA GLN A 205 -10.36 6.04 -36.89
C GLN A 205 -11.34 7.06 -37.49
N PRO A 206 -11.64 6.97 -38.80
CA PRO A 206 -12.71 7.75 -39.40
C PRO A 206 -14.06 7.46 -38.75
N LYS A 207 -14.88 8.49 -38.57
CA LYS A 207 -16.26 8.32 -38.09
C LYS A 207 -17.01 7.35 -39.00
N ARG A 208 -17.72 6.41 -38.38
CA ARG A 208 -18.50 5.40 -39.09
C ARG A 208 -19.81 5.14 -38.40
N SER A 209 -20.73 4.52 -39.13
CA SER A 209 -22.01 4.07 -38.60
C SER A 209 -22.22 2.62 -38.97
N ARG A 210 -22.89 1.86 -38.11
CA ARG A 210 -23.36 0.51 -38.44
C ARG A 210 -24.75 0.29 -37.89
N LYS A 211 -25.50 -0.64 -38.51
CA LYS A 211 -26.77 -1.09 -37.95
C LYS A 211 -26.57 -1.78 -36.60
N LEU A 212 -27.60 -1.72 -35.77
CA LEU A 212 -27.70 -2.52 -34.56
C LEU A 212 -27.50 -4.01 -34.89
N SER A 213 -26.81 -4.67 -33.98
CA SER A 213 -26.47 -6.08 -34.01
C SER A 213 -26.64 -6.67 -32.61
N ASN A 214 -26.48 -7.98 -32.46
CA ASN A 214 -26.50 -8.60 -31.13
C ASN A 214 -25.09 -8.63 -30.51
N GLY A 215 -24.44 -7.47 -30.45
CA GLY A 215 -23.07 -7.30 -29.96
C GLY A 215 -22.95 -6.78 -28.52
N ILE A 216 -21.71 -6.61 -28.08
CA ILE A 216 -21.35 -6.05 -26.76
C ILE A 216 -21.91 -4.63 -26.59
N THR A 217 -21.77 -3.78 -27.60
CA THR A 217 -22.25 -2.39 -27.55
C THR A 217 -23.75 -2.35 -27.27
N GLU A 218 -24.53 -3.17 -27.96
CA GLU A 218 -25.98 -3.26 -27.81
C GLU A 218 -26.40 -3.89 -26.48
N HIS A 219 -25.61 -4.82 -25.95
CA HIS A 219 -25.83 -5.35 -24.61
C HIS A 219 -25.73 -4.24 -23.56
N ILE A 220 -24.65 -3.46 -23.58
CA ILE A 220 -24.41 -2.35 -22.63
C ILE A 220 -25.50 -1.29 -22.77
N ILE A 221 -25.89 -0.92 -23.99
CA ILE A 221 -26.97 0.08 -24.21
C ILE A 221 -28.30 -0.42 -23.63
N ARG A 222 -28.63 -1.71 -23.81
CA ARG A 222 -29.89 -2.29 -23.33
C ARG A 222 -29.94 -2.46 -21.82
N THR A 223 -28.83 -2.83 -21.18
CA THR A 223 -28.78 -3.09 -19.73
C THR A 223 -28.45 -1.85 -18.90
N GLY A 224 -27.75 -0.87 -19.50
CA GLY A 224 -27.20 0.27 -18.77
C GLY A 224 -26.10 -0.11 -17.76
N ALA A 225 -25.59 -1.33 -17.81
CA ALA A 225 -24.58 -1.85 -16.90
C ALA A 225 -23.26 -2.12 -17.66
N PRO A 226 -22.09 -1.91 -17.01
CA PRO A 226 -20.82 -2.37 -17.55
C PRO A 226 -20.81 -3.91 -17.68
N LEU A 227 -19.97 -4.42 -18.58
CA LEU A 227 -19.70 -5.86 -18.71
C LEU A 227 -18.73 -6.36 -17.64
#